data_AF-A0A1F5ZUN0-F1
#
_entry.id   AF-A0A1F5ZUN0-F1
#
_cell.length_a   1.000
_cell.length_b   1.000
_cell.length_c   1.000
_cell.angle_alpha   90.00
_cell.angle_beta   90.00
_cell.angle_gamma   90.00
#
_symmetry.space_group_name_H-M   'P 1'
#
loop_
_entity.id
_entity.type
_entity.pdbx_description
1 polymer ?
#
loop_
_entity_poly.entity_id
_entity_poly.type
_entity_poly.pdbx_seq_one_letter_code
_entity_poly.pdbx_strand_id
1 'polypeptide(L)'
;MSNQLLHLDKEIRVGDIIQVNYKLIEREVVAGRAKREKKEEVRERIQTFEGIVIKIRGEGENKSFTVRKIGSARIGIERIFPLISPWIKSIKVKKNTKVRRAKLYYLRDKVSHPLKA
;
A
#
# COMPACT_ATOMS: atom_id res chain seq x y z
N MET A 1 4.49 -17.36 12.61
CA MET A 1 4.44 -16.18 11.71
C MET A 1 3.22 -16.33 10.80
N SER A 2 2.19 -15.47 10.91
CA SER A 2 0.98 -15.62 10.10
C SER A 2 1.18 -15.07 8.69
N ASN A 3 0.81 -15.86 7.68
CA ASN A 3 0.84 -15.44 6.26
C ASN A 3 -0.48 -14.78 5.82
N GLN A 4 -1.34 -14.49 6.79
CA GLN A 4 -2.65 -13.89 6.61
C GLN A 4 -2.92 -12.84 7.68
N LEU A 5 -3.76 -11.87 7.34
CA LEU A 5 -4.28 -10.86 8.24
C LEU A 5 -5.75 -10.61 7.93
N LEU A 6 -6.48 -10.16 8.95
CA LEU A 6 -7.87 -9.72 8.81
C LEU A 6 -7.89 -8.20 8.91
N HIS A 7 -8.62 -7.56 8.01
CA HIS A 7 -8.86 -6.13 8.03
C HIS A 7 -10.32 -5.87 7.68
N LEU A 8 -11.12 -5.35 8.63
CA LEU A 8 -12.54 -5.05 8.43
C LEU A 8 -13.27 -6.20 7.69
N ASP A 9 -13.14 -7.40 8.26
CA ASP A 9 -13.71 -8.68 7.76
C ASP A 9 -13.15 -9.22 6.45
N LYS A 10 -12.10 -8.60 5.89
CA LYS A 10 -11.40 -9.13 4.73
C LYS A 10 -10.15 -9.86 5.13
N GLU A 11 -10.04 -11.11 4.70
CA GLU A 11 -8.81 -11.87 4.80
C GLU A 11 -7.86 -11.49 3.66
N ILE A 12 -6.64 -11.09 4.02
CA ILE A 12 -5.56 -10.76 3.09
C ILE A 12 -4.41 -11.70 3.37
N ARG A 13 -3.94 -12.38 2.32
CA ARG A 13 -2.84 -13.33 2.39
C ARG A 13 -1.64 -12.83 1.58
N VAL A 14 -0.46 -13.34 1.94
CA VAL A 14 0.72 -13.21 1.08
C VAL A 14 0.41 -13.85 -0.27
N GLY A 15 0.74 -13.17 -1.36
CA GLY A 15 0.40 -13.59 -2.73
C GLY A 15 -0.82 -12.90 -3.32
N ASP A 16 -1.71 -12.34 -2.50
CA ASP A 16 -2.89 -11.64 -2.99
C ASP A 16 -2.51 -10.33 -3.70
N ILE A 17 -3.25 -10.00 -4.76
CA ILE A 17 -3.21 -8.69 -5.40
C ILE A 17 -4.27 -7.84 -4.73
N ILE A 18 -3.82 -6.75 -4.10
CA ILE A 18 -4.69 -5.83 -3.38
C ILE A 18 -4.55 -4.41 -3.91
N GLN A 19 -5.61 -3.66 -3.74
CA GLN A 19 -5.67 -2.22 -3.95
C GLN A 19 -5.82 -1.55 -2.58
N VAL A 20 -4.86 -0.72 -2.21
CA VAL A 20 -4.87 0.08 -0.98
C VAL A 20 -5.18 1.52 -1.36
N ASN A 21 -6.28 2.06 -0.84
CA ASN A 21 -6.63 3.47 -0.99
C ASN A 21 -6.07 4.22 0.21
N TYR A 22 -5.03 5.02 0.01
CA TYR A 22 -4.30 5.72 1.06
C TYR A 22 -4.55 7.23 0.98
N LYS A 23 -4.87 7.84 2.12
CA LYS A 23 -5.04 9.28 2.24
C LYS A 23 -3.67 9.97 2.22
N LEU A 24 -3.50 10.91 1.29
CA LEU A 24 -2.35 11.82 1.25
C LEU A 24 -2.82 13.21 1.63
N ILE A 25 -2.04 13.87 2.47
CA ILE A 25 -2.24 15.26 2.85
C ILE A 25 -1.12 16.06 2.20
N GLU A 26 -1.49 17.01 1.35
CA GLU A 26 -0.57 17.91 0.66
C GLU A 26 -0.75 19.30 1.25
N ARG A 27 0.36 19.89 1.70
CA ARG A 27 0.39 21.25 2.21
C ARG A 27 1.00 22.12 1.13
N GLU A 28 0.27 23.16 0.72
CA GLU A 28 0.70 24.11 -0.29
C GLU A 28 0.68 25.51 0.30
N VAL A 29 1.71 26.30 0.00
CA VAL A 29 1.77 27.70 0.41
C VAL A 29 1.28 28.56 -0.75
N VAL A 30 0.09 29.13 -0.59
CA VAL A 30 -0.55 30.00 -1.59
C VAL A 30 -0.39 31.47 -1.20
N ALA A 31 -0.41 32.36 -2.19
CA ALA A 31 -0.38 33.80 -1.94
C ALA A 31 -1.67 34.23 -1.21
N GLY A 32 -1.51 35.02 -0.15
CA GLY A 32 -2.61 35.61 0.61
C GLY A 32 -3.25 36.80 -0.10
N ARG A 33 -4.22 37.44 0.57
CA ARG A 33 -4.96 38.58 0.01
C ARG A 33 -4.14 39.87 0.07
N ALA A 34 -3.23 39.99 1.03
CA ALA A 34 -2.34 41.15 1.15
C ALA A 34 -0.99 40.93 0.43
N LYS A 35 -0.38 42.03 -0.03
CA LYS A 35 0.96 42.02 -0.66
C LYS A 35 1.97 41.44 0.34
N ARG A 36 2.62 40.31 -0.03
CA ARG A 36 3.58 39.51 0.77
C ARG A 36 2.97 38.57 1.82
N GLU A 37 1.65 38.42 1.89
CA GLU A 37 1.02 37.42 2.74
C GLU A 37 1.15 36.01 2.12
N LYS A 38 1.46 35.02 2.95
CA LYS A 38 1.51 33.60 2.57
C LYS A 38 0.50 32.84 3.43
N LYS A 39 -0.35 32.05 2.80
CA LYS A 39 -1.37 31.21 3.44
C LYS A 39 -1.05 29.74 3.20
N GLU A 40 -1.08 28.92 4.24
CA GLU A 40 -0.98 27.47 4.10
C GLU A 40 -2.37 26.88 3.83
N GLU A 41 -2.50 26.17 2.71
CA GLU A 41 -3.69 25.40 2.37
C GLU A 41 -3.37 23.91 2.49
N VAL A 42 -4.26 23.18 3.15
CA VAL A 42 -4.14 21.72 3.31
C VAL A 42 -5.15 21.07 2.38
N ARG A 43 -4.66 20.28 1.43
CA ARG A 43 -5.49 19.47 0.53
C ARG A 43 -5.35 18.00 0.86
N GLU A 44 -6.48 17.31 0.86
CA GLU A 44 -6.53 15.88 1.08
C GLU A 44 -6.88 15.18 -0.23
N ARG A 45 -6.10 14.17 -0.61
CA ARG A 45 -6.38 13.32 -1.77
C ARG A 45 -6.28 11.85 -1.41
N ILE A 46 -7.01 11.01 -2.13
CA ILE A 46 -6.88 9.56 -2.00
C ILE A 46 -5.98 9.07 -3.13
N GLN A 47 -4.85 8.47 -2.77
CA GLN A 47 -3.98 7.80 -3.73
C GLN A 47 -4.17 6.29 -3.65
N THR A 48 -4.40 5.69 -4.81
CA THR A 48 -4.52 4.24 -4.96
C THR A 48 -3.15 3.61 -5.18
N PHE A 49 -2.83 2.60 -4.37
CA PHE A 49 -1.66 1.75 -4.55
C PHE A 49 -2.07 0.29 -4.73
N GLU A 50 -1.84 -0.24 -5.91
CA GLU A 50 -2.21 -1.60 -6.27
C GLU A 50 -0.97 -2.46 -6.54
N GLY A 51 -0.94 -3.66 -5.98
CA GLY A 51 0.17 -4.59 -6.15
C GLY A 51 -0.01 -5.88 -5.38
N ILE A 52 1.02 -6.73 -5.42
CA ILE A 52 1.05 -8.03 -4.74
C ILE A 52 1.53 -7.88 -3.29
N VAL A 53 0.87 -8.54 -2.35
CA VAL A 53 1.33 -8.64 -0.97
C VAL A 53 2.49 -9.63 -0.91
N ILE A 54 3.70 -9.14 -0.63
CA ILE A 54 4.92 -9.97 -0.61
C ILE A 54 5.32 -10.42 0.78
N LYS A 55 4.79 -9.77 1.82
CA LYS A 55 5.18 -10.00 3.22
C LYS A 55 4.05 -9.51 4.13
N ILE A 56 3.75 -10.29 5.15
CA ILE A 56 3.04 -9.84 6.35
C ILE A 56 3.99 -10.05 7.53
N ARG A 57 4.07 -9.08 8.45
CA ARG A 57 4.93 -9.14 9.64
C ARG A 57 4.29 -8.47 10.85
N GLY A 58 4.85 -8.75 12.01
CA GLY A 58 4.39 -8.18 13.28
C GLY A 58 3.13 -8.87 13.79
N GLU A 59 2.70 -8.41 14.95
CA GLU A 59 1.58 -8.93 15.73
C GLU A 59 0.84 -7.78 16.40
N GLY A 60 -0.42 -8.02 16.77
CA GLY A 60 -1.30 -7.00 17.35
C GLY A 60 -1.31 -5.70 16.55
N GLU A 61 -1.05 -4.60 17.23
CA GLU A 61 -1.01 -3.24 16.68
C GLU A 61 0.21 -2.98 15.77
N ASN A 62 1.30 -3.73 15.96
CA ASN A 62 2.52 -3.64 15.16
C ASN A 62 2.43 -4.44 13.85
N LYS A 63 1.26 -5.00 13.54
CA LYS A 63 1.05 -5.79 12.32
C LYS A 63 1.10 -4.90 11.09
N SER A 64 1.89 -5.29 10.10
CA SER A 64 2.05 -4.57 8.83
C SER A 64 2.18 -5.52 7.66
N PHE A 65 1.85 -5.02 6.47
CA PHE A 65 1.98 -5.76 5.21
C PHE A 65 2.75 -4.94 4.18
N THR A 66 3.46 -5.63 3.30
CA THR A 66 4.26 -5.00 2.24
C THR A 66 3.66 -5.33 0.89
N VAL A 67 3.30 -4.29 0.13
CA VAL A 67 2.74 -4.40 -1.22
C VAL A 67 3.80 -3.98 -2.23
N ARG A 68 4.01 -4.79 -3.26
CA ARG A 68 4.97 -4.55 -4.34
C ARG A 68 4.23 -4.36 -5.66
N LYS A 69 4.67 -3.38 -6.45
CA LYS A 69 4.26 -3.22 -7.86
C LYS A 69 5.44 -2.79 -8.71
N ILE A 70 5.34 -2.98 -10.03
CA ILE A 70 6.22 -2.32 -10.99
C ILE A 70 5.57 -1.00 -11.37
N GLY A 71 6.29 0.11 -11.17
CA GLY A 71 5.84 1.44 -11.54
C GLY A 71 5.90 1.70 -13.04
N SER A 72 5.36 2.85 -13.46
CA SER A 72 5.37 3.29 -14.87
C SER A 72 6.78 3.36 -15.46
N ALA A 73 7.78 3.77 -14.67
CA ALA A 73 9.18 3.82 -15.06
C ALA A 73 9.89 2.44 -15.06
N ARG A 74 9.14 1.33 -14.99
CA ARG A 74 9.67 -0.06 -14.81
C ARG A 74 10.50 -0.26 -13.54
N ILE A 75 10.42 0.67 -12.59
CA ILE A 75 11.07 0.58 -11.29
C ILE A 75 10.17 -0.18 -10.32
N GLY A 76 10.73 -1.13 -9.58
CA GLY A 76 10.02 -1.84 -8.53
C GLY A 76 9.74 -0.92 -7.34
N ILE A 77 8.47 -0.75 -6.99
CA ILE A 77 8.03 0.06 -5.85
C ILE A 77 7.46 -0.86 -4.79
N GLU A 78 7.99 -0.78 -3.57
CA GLU A 78 7.46 -1.46 -2.39
C GLU A 78 6.96 -0.43 -1.39
N ARG A 79 5.74 -0.64 -0.87
CA ARG A 79 5.18 0.17 0.22
C ARG A 79 4.82 -0.74 1.39
N ILE A 80 5.16 -0.28 2.59
CA ILE A 80 4.82 -0.94 3.85
C ILE A 80 3.65 -0.19 4.45
N PHE A 81 2.58 -0.91 4.76
CA PHE A 81 1.38 -0.37 5.36
C PHE A 81 1.18 -0.99 6.76
N PRO A 82 1.15 -0.18 7.82
CA PRO A 82 0.65 -0.63 9.13
C PRO A 82 -0.85 -0.95 9.02
N LEU A 83 -1.28 -2.08 9.58
CA LEU A 83 -2.65 -2.56 9.47
C LEU A 83 -3.68 -1.59 10.06
N ILE A 84 -3.31 -0.94 11.18
CA ILE A 84 -4.16 -0.01 11.93
C ILE A 84 -3.96 1.46 11.51
N SER A 85 -3.26 1.73 10.41
CA SER A 85 -2.98 3.10 10.00
C SER A 85 -4.28 3.87 9.71
N PRO A 86 -4.51 5.04 10.35
CA PRO A 86 -5.72 5.84 10.12
C PRO A 86 -5.77 6.47 8.71
N TRP A 87 -4.65 6.41 7.98
CA TRP A 87 -4.51 6.93 6.64
C TRP A 87 -4.97 5.93 5.58
N ILE A 88 -5.15 4.65 5.94
CA ILE A 88 -5.74 3.67 5.04
C ILE A 88 -7.24 3.90 5.02
N LYS A 89 -7.77 4.36 3.88
CA LYS A 89 -9.20 4.58 3.72
C LYS A 89 -9.95 3.28 3.45
N SER A 90 -9.36 2.40 2.64
CA SER A 90 -9.90 1.07 2.37
C SER A 90 -8.88 0.15 1.70
N ILE A 91 -9.09 -1.15 1.87
CA ILE A 91 -8.35 -2.20 1.17
C ILE A 91 -9.35 -3.07 0.39
N LYS A 92 -9.04 -3.32 -0.89
CA LYS A 92 -9.81 -4.20 -1.77
C LYS A 92 -8.92 -5.31 -2.28
N VAL A 93 -9.30 -6.57 -2.03
CA VAL A 93 -8.67 -7.73 -2.65
C VAL A 93 -9.20 -7.85 -4.07
N LYS A 94 -8.30 -7.87 -5.05
CA LYS A 94 -8.65 -8.00 -6.48
C LYS A 94 -8.48 -9.42 -7.00
N LYS A 95 -7.43 -10.10 -6.54
CA LYS A 95 -7.13 -11.48 -6.94
C LYS A 95 -6.46 -12.19 -5.78
N ASN A 96 -6.92 -13.39 -5.48
CA ASN A 96 -6.23 -14.30 -4.57
C ASN A 96 -5.30 -15.21 -5.36
N THR A 97 -4.12 -15.49 -4.82
CA THR A 97 -3.17 -16.41 -5.45
C THR A 97 -2.50 -17.27 -4.40
N LYS A 98 -2.60 -18.59 -4.58
CA LYS A 98 -1.98 -19.55 -3.68
C LYS A 98 -0.47 -19.52 -3.87
N VAL A 99 0.25 -19.20 -2.81
CA VAL A 99 1.71 -19.22 -2.78
C VAL A 99 2.20 -20.19 -1.73
N ARG A 100 3.38 -20.77 -1.98
CA ARG A 100 4.00 -21.74 -1.06
C ARG A 100 4.91 -21.08 -0.01
N ARG A 101 5.36 -19.85 -0.26
CA ARG A 101 6.32 -19.14 0.60
C ARG A 101 5.63 -18.07 1.42
N ALA A 102 6.03 -17.96 2.70
CA ALA A 102 5.58 -16.90 3.61
C ALA A 102 6.03 -15.49 3.20
N LYS A 103 7.12 -15.38 2.43
CA LYS A 103 7.69 -14.12 1.95
C LYS A 103 8.11 -14.29 0.49
N LEU A 104 7.67 -13.38 -0.37
CA LEU A 104 7.86 -13.46 -1.82
C LEU A 104 9.01 -12.57 -2.31
N TYR A 105 10.11 -12.51 -1.57
CA TYR A 105 11.26 -11.65 -1.93
C TYR A 105 11.89 -12.01 -3.28
N TYR A 106 11.74 -13.26 -3.73
CA TYR A 106 12.16 -13.68 -5.06
C TYR A 106 11.45 -12.92 -6.20
N LEU A 107 10.36 -12.20 -5.92
CA LEU A 107 9.70 -11.31 -6.88
C LEU A 107 10.45 -9.99 -7.09
N ARG A 108 11.52 -9.73 -6.34
CA ARG A 108 12.40 -8.57 -6.55
C ARG A 108 13.25 -8.73 -7.80
N ASP A 109 13.74 -9.94 -8.02
CA ASP A 109 14.60 -10.30 -9.16
C ASP A 109 13.78 -10.63 -10.41
N LYS A 110 12.45 -10.76 -10.27
CA LYS A 110 11.53 -10.95 -11.39
C LYS A 110 10.96 -9.61 -11.83
N VAL A 111 11.23 -9.25 -13.09
CA VAL A 111 10.61 -8.09 -13.77
C VAL A 111 9.14 -8.37 -14.14
N SER A 112 8.73 -9.64 -14.06
CA SER A 112 7.46 -10.13 -14.59
C SER A 112 6.22 -9.64 -13.80
N HIS A 113 5.17 -9.38 -14.57
CA HIS A 113 3.78 -9.15 -14.15
C HIS A 113 3.27 -10.24 -13.16
N PRO A 114 2.15 -9.99 -12.44
CA PRO A 114 1.77 -10.76 -11.26
C PRO A 114 1.75 -12.27 -11.51
N LEU A 115 2.03 -13.02 -10.43
CA LEU A 115 1.98 -14.49 -10.40
C LEU A 115 0.80 -14.98 -11.26
N LYS A 116 1.13 -15.61 -12.40
CA LYS A 116 0.14 -16.30 -13.21
C LYS A 116 -0.38 -17.47 -12.37
N ALA A 117 -1.70 -17.59 -12.33
CA ALA A 117 -2.38 -18.69 -11.63
C ALA A 117 -2.18 -19.98 -12.44
#